data_AF-A0A7J2KF17-F1
#
_entry.id   AF-A0A7J2KF17-F1
#
_cell.length_a   1.000
_cell.length_b   1.000
_cell.length_c   1.000
_cell.angle_alpha   90.00
_cell.angle_beta   90.00
_cell.angle_gamma   90.00
#
_symmetry.space_group_name_H-M   'P 1'
#
loop_
_entity.id
_entity.type
_entity.pdbx_description
1 polymer ?
#
loop_
_entity_poly.entity_id
_entity_poly.type
_entity_poly.pdbx_seq_one_letter_code
_entity_poly.pdbx_strand_id
1 'polypeptide(L)' 'MNEIYEDISSINVDLERIVRRTNYIFLLSFLGFKATFDKNRELCEIFIRIMHEANQVKYSLRNLTSKL' A
#
# COMPACT_ATOMS: atom_id res chain seq x y z
N MET A 1 7.40 27.22 17.26
CA MET A 1 8.18 25.97 17.34
C MET A 1 7.29 24.76 17.62
N ASN A 2 6.24 24.87 18.46
CA ASN A 2 5.32 23.75 18.73
C ASN A 2 4.42 23.34 17.55
N GLU A 3 3.96 24.30 16.73
CA GLU A 3 3.08 24.00 15.57
C GLU A 3 3.78 23.12 14.51
N ILE A 4 5.07 23.35 14.26
CA ILE A 4 5.86 22.57 13.29
C ILE A 4 6.00 21.11 13.76
N TYR A 5 6.13 20.88 15.08
CA TYR A 5 6.23 19.53 15.63
C TYR A 5 4.90 18.77 15.59
N GLU A 6 3.77 19.46 15.82
CA GLU A 6 2.45 18.86 15.71
C GLU A 6 2.12 18.47 14.25
N ASP A 7 2.45 19.32 13.27
CA ASP A 7 2.25 19.02 11.86
C ASP A 7 3.10 17.84 11.36
N ILE A 8 4.37 17.76 11.77
CA ILE A 8 5.22 16.61 11.40
C ILE A 8 4.70 15.31 12.03
N SER A 9 4.19 15.38 13.27
CA SER A 9 3.64 14.22 13.95
C SER A 9 2.35 13.70 13.30
N SER A 10 1.46 14.59 12.85
CA SER A 10 0.20 14.24 12.20
C SER A 10 0.44 13.61 10.83
N ILE A 11 1.36 14.18 10.05
CA ILE A 11 1.81 13.65 8.75
C ILE A 11 2.37 12.22 8.92
N ASN A 12 3.16 11.98 9.96
CA ASN A 12 3.78 10.68 10.18
C ASN A 12 2.75 9.60 10.58
N VAL A 13 1.76 9.96 11.40
CA VAL A 13 0.64 9.08 11.79
C VAL A 13 -0.22 8.71 10.57
N ASP A 14 -0.53 9.67 9.70
CA ASP A 14 -1.30 9.41 8.49
C ASP A 14 -0.54 8.51 7.51
N LEU A 15 0.77 8.70 7.38
CA LEU A 15 1.59 7.90 6.50
C LEU A 15 1.70 6.45 6.97
N GLU A 16 1.87 6.21 8.27
CA GLU A 16 1.86 4.86 8.84
C GLU A 16 0.53 4.15 8.62
N ARG A 17 -0.59 4.88 8.76
CA ARG A 17 -1.94 4.36 8.51
C ARG A 17 -2.13 3.96 7.05
N ILE A 18 -1.63 4.76 6.11
CA ILE A 18 -1.68 4.45 4.68
C ILE A 18 -0.84 3.21 4.38
N VAL A 19 0.39 3.13 4.89
CA VAL A 19 1.28 1.96 4.68
C VAL A 19 0.63 0.67 5.20
N ARG A 20 0.02 0.69 6.40
CA ARG A 20 -0.68 -0.47 6.95
C ARG A 20 -1.83 -0.92 6.04
N ARG A 21 -2.66 0.02 5.56
CA ARG A 21 -3.77 -0.28 4.64
C ARG A 21 -3.28 -0.90 3.33
N THR A 22 -2.22 -0.34 2.75
CA THR A 22 -1.61 -0.88 1.51
C THR A 22 -1.09 -2.31 1.72
N ASN A 23 -0.46 -2.61 2.86
CA ASN A 23 -0.01 -3.95 3.18
C ASN A 23 -1.19 -4.94 3.31
N TYR A 24 -2.31 -4.52 3.92
CA TYR A 24 -3.53 -5.34 3.99
C TYR A 24 -4.12 -5.64 2.61
N ILE A 25 -4.23 -4.63 1.74
CA ILE A 25 -4.72 -4.81 0.37
C ILE A 25 -3.82 -5.78 -0.39
N PHE A 26 -2.50 -5.64 -0.26
CA PHE A 26 -1.54 -6.54 -0.88
C PHE A 26 -1.73 -7.99 -0.40
N LEU A 27 -1.86 -8.20 0.92
CA LEU A 27 -2.07 -9.52 1.51
C LEU A 27 -3.36 -10.17 1.00
N LEU A 28 -4.48 -9.44 1.02
CA LEU A 28 -5.77 -9.94 0.54
C LEU A 28 -5.71 -10.29 -0.96
N SER A 29 -5.05 -9.45 -1.76
CA SER A 29 -4.90 -9.69 -3.20
C SER A 29 -4.04 -10.91 -3.48
N PHE A 30 -2.97 -11.12 -2.71
CA PHE A 30 -2.14 -12.31 -2.82
C PHE A 30 -2.90 -13.59 -2.47
N LEU A 31 -3.69 -13.56 -1.38
CA LEU A 31 -4.54 -14.69 -1.00
C LEU A 31 -5.60 -14.98 -2.07
N GLY A 32 -6.23 -13.94 -2.61
CA GLY A 32 -7.15 -14.04 -3.73
C GLY A 32 -6.51 -14.68 -4.96
N PHE A 33 -5.35 -14.17 -5.38
CA PHE A 33 -4.57 -14.73 -6.48
C PHE A 33 -4.28 -16.22 -6.26
N LYS A 34 -3.76 -16.60 -5.09
CA LYS A 34 -3.45 -17.99 -4.76
C LYS A 34 -4.69 -18.88 -4.81
N ALA A 35 -5.85 -18.37 -4.40
CA ALA A 35 -7.10 -19.11 -4.42
C ALA A 35 -7.66 -19.32 -5.83
N THR A 36 -7.42 -18.36 -6.74
CA THR A 36 -7.92 -18.35 -8.12
C THR A 36 -6.91 -18.84 -9.16
N PHE A 37 -5.64 -19.00 -8.78
CA PHE A 37 -4.56 -19.43 -9.65
C PHE A 37 -4.94 -20.74 -10.36
N ASP A 38 -4.77 -20.76 -11.68
CA ASP A 38 -5.12 -21.87 -12.57
C ASP A 38 -6.62 -22.22 -12.65
N LYS A 39 -7.48 -21.53 -11.89
CA LYS A 39 -8.94 -21.73 -11.91
C LYS A 39 -9.67 -20.66 -12.71
N ASN A 40 -9.22 -19.42 -12.60
CA ASN A 40 -9.82 -18.29 -13.31
C ASN A 40 -8.74 -17.25 -13.65
N ARG A 41 -8.43 -17.17 -14.94
CA ARG A 41 -7.41 -16.26 -15.48
C ARG A 41 -7.75 -14.78 -15.24
N GLU A 42 -9.00 -14.39 -15.49
CA GLU A 42 -9.44 -12.99 -15.35
C GLU A 42 -9.30 -12.50 -13.90
N LEU A 43 -9.73 -13.32 -12.93
CA LEU A 43 -9.55 -13.00 -11.52
C LEU A 43 -8.07 -12.94 -11.12
N CYS A 44 -7.22 -13.81 -11.66
CA CYS A 44 -5.78 -13.74 -11.43
C CYS A 44 -5.19 -12.43 -11.95
N GLU A 45 -5.57 -12.01 -13.16
CA GLU A 45 -5.13 -10.75 -13.75
C GLU A 45 -5.58 -9.54 -12.91
N ILE A 46 -6.80 -9.56 -12.35
CA ILE A 46 -7.28 -8.54 -11.42
C ILE A 46 -6.41 -8.48 -10.17
N PHE A 47 -6.13 -9.61 -9.52
CA PHE A 47 -5.31 -9.62 -8.30
C PHE A 47 -3.87 -9.18 -8.56
N ILE A 48 -3.29 -9.55 -9.71
CA ILE A 48 -1.97 -9.07 -10.12
C ILE A 48 -1.97 -7.54 -10.29
N ARG A 49 -2.99 -6.97 -10.94
CA ARG A 49 -3.12 -5.51 -11.09
C ARG A 49 -3.23 -4.82 -9.73
N ILE A 50 -4.06 -5.33 -8.81
CA ILE A 50 -4.19 -4.75 -7.47
C ILE A 50 -2.84 -4.80 -6.72
N MET A 51 -2.13 -5.93 -6.78
CA MET A 51 -0.78 -6.04 -6.18
C MET A 51 0.22 -5.05 -6.79
N HIS A 52 0.18 -4.85 -8.11
CA HIS A 52 1.04 -3.88 -8.81
C HIS A 52 0.77 -2.45 -8.34
N GLU A 53 -0.49 -2.01 -8.36
CA GLU A 53 -0.89 -0.66 -7.92
C GLU A 53 -0.52 -0.41 -6.45
N ALA A 54 -0.80 -1.37 -5.56
CA ALA A 54 -0.42 -1.28 -4.15
C ALA A 54 1.10 -1.14 -3.96
N ASN A 55 1.89 -1.84 -4.78
CA ASN A 55 3.34 -1.74 -4.74
C ASN A 55 3.84 -0.36 -5.22
N GLN A 56 3.23 0.22 -6.26
CA GLN A 56 3.56 1.57 -6.71
C GLN A 56 3.28 2.62 -5.62
N VAL A 57 2.14 2.52 -4.94
CA VAL A 57 1.81 3.40 -3.81
C VAL A 57 2.88 3.29 -2.70
N LYS A 58 3.33 2.07 -2.37
CA LYS A 58 4.39 1.86 -1.38
C LYS A 58 5.71 2.51 -1.79
N TYR A 59 6.10 2.44 -3.06
CA TYR A 59 7.31 3.12 -3.56
C TYR A 59 7.18 4.64 -3.52
N SER A 60 6.03 5.18 -3.94
CA SER A 60 5.77 6.62 -3.89
C SER A 60 5.84 7.16 -2.46
N LEU A 61 5.24 6.44 -1.49
CA LEU A 61 5.31 6.82 -0.07
C LEU A 61 6.74 6.77 0.47
N ARG A 62 7.52 5.74 0.11
CA ARG A 62 8.93 5.63 0.51
C ARG A 62 9.79 6.77 -0.06
N ASN A 63 9.53 7.19 -1.29
CA ASN A 63 10.24 8.31 -1.91
C ASN A 63 9.85 9.66 -1.29
N LEU A 64 8.61 9.79 -0.79
CA LEU A 64 8.13 10.97 -0.10
C LEU A 64 8.80 11.10 1.28
N THR A 65 8.88 10.00 2.03
CA THR A 65 9.54 10.00 3.35
C THR A 65 11.05 10.13 3.29
N SER A 66 11.70 9.71 2.20
CA SER A 66 13.15 9.93 2.03
C SER A 66 13.54 11.37 1.68
N LYS A 67 12.55 12.22 1.32
CA LYS A 67 12.75 13.63 0.95
C LYS A 67 12.38 14.61 2.06
N LEU A 68 11.69 14.13 3.11
CA LEU A 68 11.43 14.84 4.35
C LEU A 68 12.60 14.64 5.32
#